data_AF-A0A7C3E0D8-F1
#
_entry.id   AF-A0A7C3E0D8-F1
#
_cell.length_a   1.000
_cell.length_b   1.000
_cell.length_c   1.000
_cell.angle_alpha   90.00
_cell.angle_beta   90.00
_cell.angle_gamma   90.00
#
_symmetry.space_group_name_H-M   'P 1'
#
loop_
_entity.id
_entity.type
_entity.pdbx_description
1 polymer ?
#
loop_
_entity_poly.entity_id
_entity_poly.type
_entity_poly.pdbx_seq_one_letter_code
_entity_poly.pdbx_strand_id
1 'polypeptide(L)' 'KNKDCTCPPEAPICTCKGQRVVSLITKKPVGPSLEEIKINPPSRSAKLRVVEKILEEAL' A
#
# COMPACT_ATOMS: atom_id res chain seq x y z
N LYS A 1 -1.85 17.99 2.78
CA LYS A 1 -2.59 16.94 2.06
C LYS A 1 -2.56 15.67 2.89
N ASN A 2 -3.69 15.30 3.48
CA ASN A 2 -3.83 13.96 4.04
C ASN A 2 -3.85 12.98 2.85
N LYS A 3 -2.87 12.08 2.75
CA LYS A 3 -2.77 11.12 1.62
C LYS A 3 -3.93 10.11 1.64
N ASP A 4 -4.57 9.99 2.78
CA ASP A 4 -5.67 9.08 3.07
C ASP A 4 -7.02 9.84 3.01
N CYS A 5 -7.05 11.04 2.42
CA CYS A 5 -8.26 11.84 2.23
C CYS A 5 -9.08 11.30 1.06
N THR A 6 -10.32 10.90 1.34
CA THR A 6 -11.31 10.50 0.33
C THR A 6 -12.29 11.61 -0.03
N CYS A 7 -12.20 12.78 0.61
CA CYS A 7 -13.04 13.92 0.27
C CYS A 7 -12.73 14.44 -1.14
N PRO A 8 -13.75 14.86 -1.92
CA PRO A 8 -13.55 15.58 -3.18
C PRO A 8 -12.67 16.82 -2.97
N PRO A 9 -11.81 17.18 -3.94
CA PRO A 9 -10.94 18.34 -3.80
C PRO A 9 -11.71 19.67 -3.68
N GLU A 10 -12.92 19.74 -4.22
CA GLU A 10 -13.85 20.87 -4.12
C GLU A 10 -14.65 20.91 -2.81
N ALA A 11 -14.54 19.90 -1.94
CA ALA A 11 -15.33 19.82 -0.72
C ALA A 11 -14.96 20.96 0.25
N PRO A 12 -15.93 21.77 0.71
CA PRO A 12 -15.64 22.93 1.56
C PRO A 12 -15.29 22.57 3.01
N ILE A 13 -15.63 21.36 3.46
CA ILE A 13 -15.38 20.86 4.81
C ILE A 13 -14.89 19.41 4.74
N CYS A 14 -13.84 19.08 5.51
CA CYS A 14 -13.30 17.73 5.60
C CYS A 14 -14.23 16.83 6.44
N THR A 15 -14.68 15.71 5.85
CA THR A 15 -15.54 14.72 6.52
C THR A 15 -14.94 13.32 6.59
N CYS A 16 -13.85 13.05 5.86
CA CYS A 16 -13.29 11.70 5.72
C CYS A 16 -12.54 11.17 6.95
N LYS A 17 -12.13 12.03 7.89
CA LYS A 17 -11.39 11.70 9.13
C LYS A 17 -10.06 10.93 8.95
N GLY A 18 -9.70 10.50 7.73
CA GLY A 18 -8.37 10.02 7.36
C GLY A 18 -7.89 8.76 8.07
N GLN A 19 -8.77 7.79 8.33
CA GLN A 19 -8.41 6.56 9.02
C GLN A 19 -7.65 5.60 8.09
N ARG A 20 -6.50 5.11 8.55
CA ARG A 20 -5.75 4.05 7.87
C ARG A 20 -6.31 2.69 8.25
N VAL A 21 -6.77 1.96 7.24
CA VAL A 21 -7.28 0.59 7.37
C VAL A 21 -6.18 -0.47 7.26
N VAL A 22 -4.97 -0.08 6.86
CA VAL A 22 -3.83 -0.98 6.65
C VAL A 22 -2.53 -0.36 7.12
N SER A 23 -1.62 -1.21 7.61
CA SER A 23 -0.24 -0.90 7.91
C SER A 23 0.65 -1.30 6.71
N LEU A 24 1.59 -0.44 6.32
CA LEU A 24 2.50 -0.70 5.19
C LEU A 24 3.73 -1.46 5.70
N ILE A 25 3.81 -2.76 5.40
CA ILE A 25 5.00 -3.58 5.72
C ILE A 25 6.14 -3.20 4.76
N THR A 26 5.86 -3.12 3.46
CA THR A 26 6.87 -2.74 2.45
C THR A 26 6.62 -1.32 1.93
N LYS A 27 7.46 -0.35 2.34
CA LYS A 27 7.38 1.04 1.86
C LYS A 27 7.76 1.18 0.37
N LYS A 28 8.76 0.42 -0.09
CA LYS A 28 9.16 0.27 -1.49
C LYS A 28 8.82 -1.15 -1.95
N PRO A 29 8.47 -1.36 -3.23
CA PRO A 29 8.23 -2.71 -3.73
C PRO A 29 9.50 -3.57 -3.63
N VAL A 30 9.33 -4.81 -3.22
CA VAL A 30 10.40 -5.83 -3.23
C VAL A 30 10.49 -6.40 -4.64
N GLY A 31 11.69 -6.37 -5.22
CA GLY A 31 11.96 -6.93 -6.54
C GLY A 31 12.54 -8.35 -6.47
N PRO A 32 12.53 -9.08 -7.58
CA PRO A 32 13.17 -10.39 -7.68
C PRO A 32 14.69 -10.28 -7.52
N SER A 33 15.33 -11.37 -7.10
CA SER A 33 16.79 -11.46 -7.08
C SER A 33 17.37 -11.69 -8.48
N LEU A 34 18.68 -11.49 -8.66
CA LEU A 34 19.34 -11.79 -9.92
C LEU A 34 19.29 -13.28 -10.27
N GLU A 35 19.32 -14.15 -9.25
CA GLU A 35 19.20 -15.60 -9.42
C GLU A 35 17.81 -15.99 -9.89
N GLU A 36 16.77 -15.39 -9.28
CA GLU A 36 15.38 -15.60 -9.66
C GLU A 36 15.13 -15.18 -11.11
N ILE A 37 15.67 -14.04 -11.55
CA ILE A 37 15.55 -13.59 -12.94
C ILE A 37 16.23 -14.58 -13.91
N LYS A 38 17.35 -15.20 -13.53
CA LYS A 38 18.04 -16.18 -14.37
C LYS A 38 17.21 -17.45 -14.57
N ILE A 39 16.58 -17.96 -13.51
CA ILE A 39 15.79 -19.20 -13.56
C ILE A 39 14.33 -18.96 -14.00
N ASN A 40 13.82 -17.75 -13.81
CA ASN A 40 12.46 -17.32 -14.13
C ASN A 40 12.49 -15.91 -14.77
N PRO A 41 12.87 -15.78 -16.06
CA PRO A 41 12.99 -14.47 -16.74
C PRO A 41 11.75 -13.57 -16.69
N PRO A 42 10.51 -14.10 -16.73
CA PRO A 42 9.30 -13.30 -16.53
C PRO A 42 9.24 -12.54 -15.19
N SER A 43 9.91 -13.03 -14.13
CA SER A 43 9.94 -12.36 -12.82
C SER A 43 10.56 -10.97 -12.85
N ARG A 44 11.38 -10.63 -13.86
CA ARG A 44 12.14 -9.37 -13.95
C ARG A 44 11.32 -8.10 -13.74
N SER A 45 10.02 -8.12 -14.06
CA SER A 45 9.10 -7.00 -13.90
C SER A 45 8.24 -7.07 -12.63
N ALA A 46 8.30 -8.16 -11.87
CA ALA A 46 7.53 -8.34 -10.65
C ALA A 46 7.91 -7.32 -9.57
N LYS A 47 6.90 -6.81 -8.87
CA LYS A 47 7.03 -5.84 -7.78
C LYS A 47 6.08 -6.24 -6.64
N LEU A 48 6.62 -6.96 -5.66
CA LEU A 48 5.85 -7.39 -4.48
C LEU A 48 5.60 -6.20 -3.56
N ARG A 49 4.36 -6.05 -3.09
CA ARG A 49 3.97 -5.09 -2.06
C ARG A 49 3.09 -5.80 -1.04
N VAL A 50 3.37 -5.57 0.24
CA VAL A 50 2.66 -6.21 1.35
C VAL A 50 2.11 -5.14 2.27
N VAL A 51 0.85 -5.34 2.66
CA VAL A 51 0.14 -4.57 3.67
C VAL A 51 -0.49 -5.52 4.66
N GLU A 52 -0.60 -5.08 5.90
CA GLU A 52 -1.34 -5.78 6.94
C GLU A 52 -2.63 -5.02 7.22
N LYS A 53 -3.74 -5.76 7.35
CA LYS A 53 -5.02 -5.16 7.71
C LYS A 53 -5.00 -4.83 9.20
N ILE A 54 -5.30 -3.58 9.51
CA ILE A 54 -5.52 -3.16 10.89
C ILE A 54 -6.93 -3.64 11.23
N LEU A 55 -7.03 -4.69 12.03
CA LEU A 55 -8.28 -5.04 12.71
C LEU A 55 -8.38 -4.01 13.84
N GLU A 56 -9.23 -3.00 13.68
CA GLU A 56 -9.74 -2.32 14.87
C GLU A 56 -10.41 -3.43 15.69
N GLU A 57 -9.79 -3.83 16.79
CA GLU A 57 -10.43 -4.67 17.79
C GLU A 57 -11.67 -3.90 18.22
N ALA A 58 -12.82 -4.28 17.65
CA ALA A 58 -14.10 -4.00 18.23
C ALA A 58 -14.17 -4.85 19.51
N LEU A 59 -13.60 -4.31 20.60
CA LEU A 59 -13.92 -4.57 22.00
C LEU A 59 -13.33 -3.45 22.89
#